data_AF-A0A3G1KS16-F1
#
_entry.id   AF-A0A3G1KS16-F1
#
_cell.length_a   1.000
_cell.length_b   1.000
_cell.length_c   1.000
_cell.angle_alpha   90.00
_cell.angle_beta   90.00
_cell.angle_gamma   90.00
#
_symmetry.space_group_name_H-M   'P 1'
#
loop_
_entity.id
_entity.type
_entity.pdbx_description
1 polymer ?
#
loop_
_entity_poly.entity_id
_entity_poly.type
_entity_poly.pdbx_seq_one_letter_code
_entity_poly.pdbx_strand_id
1 'polypeptide(L)'
;MNELVKLFTDEELEELEVFRDGTEAMSVEGKEIVCFQLLHQLINENVSISTISKDELLTAYAQLKGFKEISSSLGIFDTSLLESIVNKSKKLISEEIETRK
;
A
#
# COMPACT_ATOMS: atom_id res chain seq x y z
N MET A 1 -9.40 17.96 -5.02
CA MET A 1 -8.06 17.67 -4.48
C MET A 1 -8.23 16.49 -3.56
N ASN A 2 -7.77 15.32 -4.00
CA ASN A 2 -8.02 14.05 -3.32
C ASN A 2 -7.59 14.12 -1.85
N GLU A 3 -8.49 13.77 -0.93
CA GLU A 3 -8.19 13.75 0.52
C GLU A 3 -7.13 12.68 0.87
N LEU A 4 -7.05 11.58 0.09
CA LEU A 4 -6.05 10.53 0.27
C LEU A 4 -4.66 10.96 -0.18
N VAL A 5 -4.53 11.67 -1.31
CA VAL A 5 -3.25 12.24 -1.78
C VAL A 5 -2.61 13.12 -0.70
N LYS A 6 -3.41 13.91 0.03
CA LYS A 6 -2.91 14.80 1.09
C LYS A 6 -2.31 14.06 2.29
N LEU A 7 -2.53 12.76 2.41
CA LEU A 7 -1.90 11.94 3.46
C LEU A 7 -0.43 11.67 3.15
N PHE A 8 -0.02 11.78 1.88
CA PHE A 8 1.32 11.45 1.41
C PHE A 8 2.08 12.70 0.96
N THR A 9 3.40 12.70 1.12
CA THR A 9 4.30 13.69 0.54
C THR A 9 4.58 13.36 -0.92
N ASP A 10 5.05 14.33 -1.71
CA ASP A 10 5.42 14.09 -3.11
C ASP A 10 6.48 12.98 -3.24
N GLU A 11 7.49 12.97 -2.35
CA GLU A 11 8.51 11.91 -2.29
C GLU A 11 7.90 10.53 -2.01
N GLU A 12 6.91 10.45 -1.11
CA GLU A 12 6.22 9.19 -0.82
C GLU A 12 5.37 8.71 -2.00
N LEU A 13 4.80 9.64 -2.77
CA LEU A 13 4.03 9.33 -3.97
C LEU A 13 4.94 8.79 -5.08
N GLU A 14 6.09 9.43 -5.31
CA GLU A 14 7.10 8.96 -6.27
C GLU A 14 7.63 7.56 -5.89
N GLU A 15 7.97 7.37 -4.62
CA GLU A 15 8.44 6.08 -4.11
C GLU A 15 7.36 4.98 -4.25
N LEU A 16 6.08 5.33 -4.05
CA LEU A 16 4.96 4.42 -4.26
C LEU A 16 4.81 4.01 -5.73
N GLU A 17 5.08 4.91 -6.68
CA GLU A 17 5.12 4.56 -8.11
C GLU A 17 6.25 3.58 -8.41
N VAL A 18 7.44 3.79 -7.83
CA VAL A 18 8.58 2.87 -7.97
C VAL A 18 8.22 1.47 -7.45
N PHE A 19 7.56 1.38 -6.29
CA PHE A 19 7.11 0.08 -5.77
C PHE A 19 5.99 -0.54 -6.59
N ARG A 20 5.04 0.25 -7.11
CA ARG A 20 4.00 -0.23 -8.03
C ARG A 20 4.64 -0.90 -9.24
N ASP A 21 5.55 -0.20 -9.91
CA ASP A 21 6.20 -0.70 -11.13
C ASP A 21 7.12 -1.88 -10.83
N GLY A 22 7.86 -1.81 -9.72
CA GLY A 22 8.76 -2.87 -9.27
C GLY A 22 8.03 -4.14 -8.84
N THR A 23 6.73 -4.05 -8.51
CA THR A 23 5.90 -5.20 -8.12
C THR A 23 4.87 -5.59 -9.18
N GLU A 24 4.88 -4.94 -10.33
CA GLU A 24 3.99 -5.26 -11.44
C GLU A 24 4.21 -6.71 -11.90
N ALA A 25 3.11 -7.44 -12.04
CA ALA A 25 3.10 -8.88 -12.41
C ALA A 25 3.93 -9.79 -11.48
N MET A 26 4.35 -9.32 -10.30
CA MET A 26 5.01 -10.16 -9.31
C MET A 26 3.99 -11.02 -8.56
N SER A 27 4.39 -12.25 -8.27
CA SER A 27 3.63 -13.14 -7.39
C SER A 27 4.56 -13.81 -6.39
N VAL A 28 4.03 -14.04 -5.19
CA VAL A 28 4.69 -14.79 -4.12
C VAL A 28 3.78 -15.96 -3.77
N GLU A 29 4.30 -17.19 -3.87
CA GLU A 29 3.53 -18.42 -3.65
C GLU A 29 2.23 -18.50 -4.48
N GLY A 30 2.28 -18.00 -5.72
CA GLY A 30 1.13 -18.00 -6.64
C GLY A 30 0.07 -16.94 -6.34
N LYS A 31 0.32 -16.02 -5.41
CA LYS A 31 -0.54 -14.85 -5.14
C LYS A 31 0.12 -13.59 -5.66
N GLU A 32 -0.61 -12.83 -6.47
CA GLU A 32 -0.12 -11.55 -6.97
C GLU A 32 0.09 -10.53 -5.84
N ILE A 33 1.13 -9.73 -5.98
CA ILE A 33 1.37 -8.57 -5.12
C ILE A 33 0.46 -7.44 -5.62
N VAL A 34 -0.53 -7.07 -4.81
CA VAL A 34 -1.57 -6.10 -5.19
C VAL A 34 -1.54 -4.82 -4.36
N CYS A 35 -0.80 -4.80 -3.24
CA CYS A 35 -0.87 -3.70 -2.29
C CYS A 35 -0.50 -2.32 -2.88
N PHE A 36 0.60 -2.23 -3.64
CA PHE A 36 1.04 -0.95 -4.21
C PHE A 36 0.14 -0.49 -5.36
N GLN A 37 -0.32 -1.43 -6.19
CA GLN A 37 -1.29 -1.15 -7.23
C GLN A 37 -2.61 -0.64 -6.66
N LEU A 38 -3.11 -1.28 -5.60
CA LEU A 38 -4.35 -0.88 -4.93
C LEU A 38 -4.22 0.54 -4.33
N LEU A 39 -3.10 0.82 -3.65
CA LEU A 39 -2.84 2.15 -3.09
C LEU A 39 -2.74 3.21 -4.19
N HIS A 40 -2.03 2.90 -5.27
CA HIS A 40 -1.95 3.79 -6.42
C HIS A 40 -3.33 4.10 -7.01
N GLN A 41 -4.21 3.11 -7.14
CA GLN A 41 -5.58 3.31 -7.63
C GLN A 41 -6.42 4.15 -6.67
N LEU A 42 -6.26 3.97 -5.35
CA LEU A 42 -6.93 4.77 -4.32
C LEU A 42 -6.48 6.23 -4.31
N ILE A 43 -5.16 6.45 -4.40
CA ILE A 43 -4.53 7.77 -4.44
C ILE A 43 -4.89 8.52 -5.74
N ASN A 44 -5.13 7.82 -6.83
CA ASN A 44 -5.56 8.45 -8.08
C ASN A 44 -7.09 8.49 -8.26
N GLU A 45 -7.87 8.15 -7.23
CA GLU A 45 -9.35 8.09 -7.27
C GLU A 45 -9.91 7.19 -8.39
N ASN A 46 -9.09 6.27 -8.92
CA ASN A 46 -9.53 5.28 -9.91
C ASN A 46 -10.51 4.28 -9.30
N VAL A 47 -10.39 4.05 -7.99
CA VAL A 47 -11.31 3.23 -7.19
C VAL A 47 -11.60 3.92 -5.86
N SER A 48 -12.79 3.69 -5.30
CA SER A 48 -13.11 4.12 -3.94
C SER A 48 -12.79 3.01 -2.96
N ILE A 49 -12.23 3.35 -1.80
CA ILE A 49 -11.90 2.35 -0.78
C ILE A 49 -13.13 1.53 -0.36
N SER A 50 -14.30 2.17 -0.30
CA SER A 50 -15.60 1.55 0.00
C SER A 50 -16.04 0.48 -1.02
N THR A 51 -15.54 0.56 -2.25
CA THR A 51 -15.88 -0.38 -3.34
C THR A 51 -14.97 -1.61 -3.41
N ILE A 52 -13.81 -1.55 -2.75
CA ILE A 52 -12.86 -2.67 -2.68
C ILE A 52 -13.40 -3.72 -1.70
N SER A 53 -13.28 -5.01 -2.04
CA SER A 53 -13.70 -6.09 -1.16
C SER A 53 -12.89 -6.14 0.15
N LYS A 54 -13.50 -6.60 1.24
CA LYS A 54 -12.80 -6.73 2.53
C LYS A 54 -11.60 -7.69 2.43
N ASP A 55 -11.71 -8.76 1.66
CA ASP A 55 -10.64 -9.74 1.49
C ASP A 55 -9.45 -9.16 0.73
N GLU A 56 -9.70 -8.31 -0.26
CA GLU A 56 -8.66 -7.60 -1.00
C GLU A 56 -7.94 -6.56 -0.13
N LEU A 57 -8.69 -5.81 0.68
CA LEU A 57 -8.12 -4.91 1.69
C LEU A 57 -7.24 -5.65 2.71
N LEU A 58 -7.71 -6.81 3.21
CA LEU A 58 -6.92 -7.65 4.13
C LEU A 58 -5.67 -8.22 3.47
N THR A 59 -5.76 -8.60 2.19
CA THR A 59 -4.62 -9.08 1.41
C THR A 59 -3.58 -7.99 1.24
N ALA A 60 -3.99 -6.79 0.82
CA ALA A 60 -3.11 -5.64 0.69
C ALA A 60 -2.45 -5.28 2.03
N TYR A 61 -3.22 -5.30 3.13
CA TYR A 61 -2.69 -5.07 4.47
C TYR A 61 -1.59 -6.08 4.86
N ALA A 62 -1.83 -7.37 4.60
CA ALA A 62 -0.86 -8.42 4.88
C ALA A 62 0.42 -8.27 4.05
N GLN A 63 0.29 -7.93 2.77
CA GLN A 63 1.42 -7.70 1.87
C GLN A 63 2.26 -6.49 2.29
N LEU A 64 1.63 -5.37 2.66
CA LEU A 64 2.33 -4.19 3.18
C LEU A 64 3.12 -4.51 4.46
N LYS A 65 2.54 -5.34 5.35
CA LYS A 65 3.23 -5.80 6.55
C LYS A 65 4.47 -6.65 6.19
N GLY A 66 4.32 -7.59 5.25
CA GLY A 66 5.42 -8.43 4.77
C GLY A 66 6.54 -7.61 4.11
N PHE A 67 6.20 -6.62 3.28
CA PHE A 67 7.17 -5.73 2.65
C PHE A 67 8.01 -4.96 3.66
N LYS A 68 7.37 -4.44 4.72
CA LYS A 68 8.09 -3.77 5.81
C LYS A 68 9.08 -4.71 6.48
N GLU A 69 8.66 -5.92 6.83
CA GLU A 69 9.51 -6.92 7.51
C GLU A 69 10.70 -7.35 6.63
N ILE A 70 10.48 -7.59 5.34
CA ILE A 70 11.53 -7.97 4.39
C ILE A 70 12.52 -6.83 4.19
N SER A 71 12.03 -5.60 3.98
CA SER A 71 12.88 -4.43 3.71
C SER A 71 13.81 -4.12 4.87
N SER A 72 13.30 -4.19 6.11
CA SER A 72 14.12 -4.07 7.32
C SER A 72 15.16 -5.21 7.43
N SER A 73 14.82 -6.44 7.01
CA SER A 73 15.73 -7.59 7.08
C SER A 73 16.88 -7.55 6.06
N LEU A 74 16.66 -6.91 4.90
CA LEU A 74 17.64 -6.82 3.81
C LEU A 74 18.65 -5.69 4.02
N GLY A 75 18.52 -4.88 5.07
CA GLY A 75 19.44 -3.78 5.36
C GLY A 75 19.43 -2.68 4.30
N ILE A 76 18.29 -2.47 3.63
CA ILE A 76 18.12 -1.37 2.67
C ILE A 76 18.36 -0.05 3.40
N PHE A 77 19.29 0.76 2.88
CA PHE A 77 20.01 1.81 3.63
C PHE A 77 19.12 2.98 4.10
N ASP A 78 17.98 3.21 3.43
CA ASP A 78 16.96 4.14 3.88
C ASP A 78 15.56 3.59 3.52
N THR A 79 14.87 3.04 4.52
CA THR A 79 13.48 2.56 4.39
C THR A 79 12.48 3.54 4.99
N SER A 80 12.90 4.77 5.35
CA SER A 80 12.05 5.70 6.09
C SER A 80 10.79 6.10 5.31
N LEU A 81 10.92 6.38 4.01
CA LEU A 81 9.80 6.66 3.11
C LEU A 81 8.87 5.46 2.99
N LEU A 82 9.41 4.27 2.71
CA LEU A 82 8.64 3.03 2.63
C LEU A 82 7.90 2.74 3.95
N GLU A 83 8.56 2.90 5.09
CA GLU A 83 7.94 2.69 6.40
C GLU A 83 6.80 3.66 6.65
N SER A 84 6.97 4.93 6.28
CA SER A 84 5.93 5.95 6.38
C SER A 84 4.74 5.60 5.48
N ILE A 85 4.98 5.25 4.21
CA ILE A 85 3.97 4.80 3.24
C ILE A 85 3.19 3.60 3.80
N VAL A 86 3.90 2.56 4.26
CA VAL A 86 3.29 1.35 4.82
C VAL A 86 2.46 1.68 6.05
N ASN A 87 2.95 2.52 6.96
CA ASN A 87 2.22 2.87 8.19
C ASN A 87 0.94 3.66 7.88
N LYS A 88 1.00 4.66 6.98
CA LYS A 88 -0.16 5.45 6.54
C LYS A 88 -1.20 4.57 5.83
N SER A 89 -0.74 3.72 4.93
CA SER A 89 -1.57 2.78 4.17
C SER A 89 -2.27 1.76 5.07
N LYS A 90 -1.53 1.19 6.03
CA LYS A 90 -2.11 0.27 7.02
C LYS A 90 -3.18 0.93 7.88
N LYS A 91 -2.95 2.18 8.30
CA LYS A 91 -3.93 2.95 9.08
C LYS A 91 -5.21 3.16 8.27
N LEU A 92 -5.08 3.64 7.04
CA LEU A 92 -6.20 3.84 6.11
C LEU A 92 -7.04 2.57 5.93
N ILE A 93 -6.40 1.44 5.64
CA ILE A 93 -7.07 0.16 5.43
C ILE A 93 -7.74 -0.32 6.74
N SER A 94 -7.09 -0.13 7.89
CA SER A 94 -7.62 -0.59 9.18
C SER A 94 -8.87 0.20 9.58
N GLU A 95 -8.84 1.52 9.42
CA GLU A 95 -9.99 2.40 9.68
C GLU A 95 -11.20 2.00 8.82
N GLU A 96 -10.98 1.73 7.52
CA GLU A 96 -12.04 1.26 6.62
C GLU A 96 -12.56 -0.13 6.97
N ILE A 97 -11.72 -1.05 7.44
CA ILE A 97 -12.18 -2.37 7.87
C ILE A 97 -13.03 -2.26 9.16
N GLU A 98 -12.70 -1.33 10.05
CA GLU A 98 -13.44 -1.08 11.28
C GLU A 98 -14.81 -0.44 11.04
N THR A 99 -14.95 0.45 10.05
CA THR A 99 -16.25 1.05 9.68
C THR A 99 -17.22 0.04 9.08
N ARG A 100 -16.72 -1.10 8.60
CA ARG A 100 -17.53 -2.20 8.02
C ARG A 100 -17.96 -3.27 9.03
N LYS A 101 -17.64 -3.10 10.31
CA LYS A 101 -18.14 -3.98 11.39
C LYS A 101 -19.61 -3.71 11.68
#